data_AF-A0A4D8QTR7-F1
#
_entry.id   AF-A0A4D8QTR7-F1
#
_cell.length_a   1.000
_cell.length_b   1.000
_cell.length_c   1.000
_cell.angle_alpha   90.00
_cell.angle_beta   90.00
_cell.angle_gamma   90.00
#
_symmetry.space_group_name_H-M   'P 1'
#
loop_
_entity.id
_entity.type
_entity.pdbx_description
1 polymer ?
#
loop_
_entity_poly.entity_id
_entity_poly.type
_entity_poly.pdbx_seq_one_letter_code
_entity_poly.pdbx_strand_id
1 'polypeptide(L)'
;MSEPTPNHRPLPNRPVAVALKYELGDQSLPRVVATGKGHVAEQILELAFANGVKVREDADLVQILSAVDIDSEIPIEAIAAVAEILAYVYRANGTLPPSAEPVAGEAP
;
A
#
# COMPACT_ATOMS: atom_id res chain seq x y z
N MET A 1 -3.33 10.68 48.37
CA MET A 1 -3.47 9.31 47.80
C MET A 1 -4.95 9.14 47.57
N SER A 2 -5.51 9.02 46.37
CA SER A 2 -4.94 8.87 45.01
C SER A 2 -6.03 9.16 43.96
N GLU A 3 -5.79 9.45 42.68
CA GLU A 3 -4.56 9.65 41.87
C GLU A 3 -4.92 10.55 40.65
N PRO A 4 -3.97 11.05 39.82
CA PRO A 4 -4.29 12.03 38.78
C PRO A 4 -4.96 11.39 37.55
N THR A 5 -5.95 12.09 37.01
CA THR A 5 -6.71 11.74 35.79
C THR A 5 -5.79 11.39 34.61
N PRO A 6 -6.05 10.32 33.84
CA PRO A 6 -5.31 10.07 32.61
C PRO A 6 -5.63 11.19 31.60
N ASN A 7 -4.68 12.10 31.41
CA ASN A 7 -4.71 13.05 30.32
C ASN A 7 -4.60 12.28 28.99
N HIS A 8 -5.73 12.04 28.33
CA HIS A 8 -5.77 11.64 26.92
C HIS A 8 -5.29 12.81 26.05
N ARG A 9 -4.00 13.12 26.11
CA ARG A 9 -3.33 13.88 25.06
C ARG A 9 -3.36 12.99 23.82
N PRO A 10 -4.08 13.35 22.74
CA PRO A 10 -3.97 12.60 21.50
C PRO A 10 -2.50 12.60 21.10
N LEU A 11 -1.94 11.41 20.97
CA LEU A 11 -0.57 11.26 20.49
C LEU A 11 -0.49 11.92 19.10
N PRO A 12 0.58 12.69 18.79
CA PRO A 12 0.74 13.26 17.45
C PRO A 12 0.62 12.12 16.43
N ASN A 13 -0.18 12.33 15.38
CA ASN A 13 -0.64 11.27 14.49
C ASN A 13 0.56 10.49 13.94
N ARG A 14 0.77 9.28 14.47
CA ARG A 14 2.02 8.54 14.29
C ARG A 14 2.00 7.96 12.88
N PRO A 15 2.89 8.40 11.95
CA PRO A 15 2.79 8.05 10.54
C PRO A 15 2.80 6.53 10.36
N VAL A 16 2.00 6.03 9.43
CA VAL A 16 1.97 4.63 9.02
C VAL A 16 2.37 4.60 7.55
N ALA A 17 3.25 3.67 7.18
CA ALA A 17 3.62 3.45 5.79
C ALA A 17 3.64 1.96 5.50
N VAL A 18 3.18 1.58 4.32
CA VAL A 18 3.21 0.22 3.79
C VAL A 18 3.80 0.27 2.39
N ALA A 19 4.77 -0.59 2.12
CA ALA A 19 5.38 -0.75 0.80
C ALA A 19 4.79 -1.99 0.13
N LEU A 20 4.33 -1.82 -1.11
CA LEU A 20 3.77 -2.89 -1.93
C LEU A 20 4.74 -3.25 -3.07
N LYS A 21 4.77 -4.53 -3.42
CA LYS A 21 5.47 -5.05 -4.59
C LYS A 21 4.48 -5.76 -5.52
N TYR A 22 4.56 -5.47 -6.81
CA TYR A 22 3.80 -6.16 -7.87
C TYR A 22 4.71 -6.36 -9.09
N GLU A 23 4.65 -7.54 -9.70
CA GLU A 23 5.46 -7.93 -10.86
C GLU A 23 4.53 -8.08 -12.08
N LEU A 24 4.83 -7.36 -13.16
CA LEU A 24 4.05 -7.43 -14.40
C LEU A 24 4.21 -8.80 -15.07
N GLY A 25 3.10 -9.47 -15.37
CA GLY A 25 3.06 -10.78 -16.01
C GLY A 25 3.02 -11.96 -15.03
N ASP A 26 3.13 -11.71 -13.72
CA ASP A 26 2.71 -12.66 -12.69
C ASP A 26 1.17 -12.58 -12.53
N GLN A 27 0.52 -13.73 -12.27
CA GLN A 27 -0.91 -13.81 -11.96
C GLN A 27 -1.20 -13.56 -10.47
N SER A 28 -0.15 -13.52 -9.63
CA SER A 28 -0.22 -13.23 -8.20
C SER A 28 -0.67 -11.79 -7.92
N LEU A 29 -1.32 -11.56 -6.77
CA LEU A 29 -1.71 -10.22 -6.34
C LEU A 29 -0.48 -9.41 -5.86
N PRO A 30 -0.59 -8.07 -5.77
CA PRO A 30 0.39 -7.25 -5.08
C PRO A 30 0.61 -7.75 -3.65
N ARG A 31 1.87 -7.77 -3.19
CA ARG A 31 2.28 -8.22 -1.85
C ARG A 31 2.81 -7.09 -1.00
N VAL A 32 2.58 -7.17 0.31
CA VAL A 32 3.18 -6.27 1.30
C VAL A 32 4.63 -6.68 1.53
N VAL A 33 5.59 -5.79 1.27
CA VAL A 33 7.03 -6.07 1.46
C VAL A 33 7.65 -5.28 2.61
N ALA A 34 6.98 -4.24 3.11
CA ALA A 34 7.32 -3.58 4.36
C ALA A 34 6.10 -2.90 4.98
N THR A 35 6.06 -2.82 6.30
CA THR A 35 5.06 -2.06 7.07
C THR A 35 5.74 -1.41 8.26
N GLY A 36 5.33 -0.19 8.63
CA GLY A 36 6.00 0.59 9.68
C GLY A 36 5.10 1.63 10.34
N LYS A 37 5.41 1.99 11.59
CA LYS A 37 4.69 3.03 12.37
C LYS A 37 5.65 3.97 13.11
N GLY A 38 5.49 5.28 12.95
CA GLY A 38 6.39 6.31 13.46
C GLY A 38 7.72 6.28 12.72
N HIS A 39 8.82 6.21 13.43
CA HIS A 39 10.16 6.25 12.84
C HIS A 39 10.43 5.19 11.75
N VAL A 40 9.83 4.00 11.84
CA VAL A 40 9.93 3.00 10.76
C VAL A 40 9.17 3.43 9.50
N ALA A 41 8.03 4.10 9.65
CA ALA A 41 7.28 4.65 8.52
C ALA A 41 8.06 5.81 7.85
N GLU A 42 8.69 6.67 8.65
CA GLU A 42 9.58 7.74 8.18
C GLU A 42 10.72 7.18 7.32
N GLN A 43 11.40 6.12 7.77
CA GLN A 43 12.46 5.45 7.01
C GLN A 43 11.96 4.78 5.71
N ILE A 44 10.77 4.16 5.73
CA ILE A 44 10.14 3.59 4.52
C ILE A 44 9.88 4.71 3.49
N LEU A 45 9.35 5.85 3.93
CA LEU A 45 9.06 7.00 3.08
C LEU A 45 10.35 7.64 2.54
N GLU A 46 11.37 7.84 3.38
CA GLU A 46 12.69 8.36 2.98
C GLU A 46 13.32 7.49 1.90
N LEU A 47 13.33 6.17 2.11
CA LEU A 47 13.86 5.21 1.13
C LEU A 47 13.03 5.22 -0.18
N ALA A 48 11.70 5.33 -0.09
CA ALA A 48 10.84 5.44 -1.26
C ALA A 48 11.16 6.69 -2.09
N PHE A 49 11.28 7.86 -1.44
CA PHE A 49 11.64 9.11 -2.12
C PHE A 49 13.05 9.06 -2.72
N ALA A 50 14.03 8.53 -1.98
CA ALA A 50 15.43 8.40 -2.44
C ALA A 50 15.57 7.51 -3.69
N ASN A 51 14.69 6.51 -3.85
CA ASN A 51 14.67 5.61 -5.01
C ASN A 51 13.63 6.00 -6.08
N GLY A 52 12.96 7.16 -5.95
CA GLY A 52 11.95 7.63 -6.91
C GLY A 52 10.65 6.81 -6.93
N VAL A 53 10.41 5.96 -5.93
CA VAL A 53 9.19 5.17 -5.76
C VAL A 53 8.01 6.12 -5.52
N LYS A 54 6.87 5.85 -6.17
CA LYS A 54 5.69 6.70 -6.06
C LYS A 54 5.00 6.47 -4.71
N VAL A 55 4.91 7.51 -3.90
CA VAL A 55 4.16 7.52 -2.64
C VAL A 55 2.73 8.03 -2.87
N ARG A 56 1.77 7.45 -2.15
CA ARG A 56 0.37 7.89 -2.06
C ARG A 56 0.01 7.99 -0.59
N GLU A 57 -0.71 9.05 -0.23
CA GLU A 57 -1.23 9.26 1.11
C GLU A 57 -2.73 8.97 1.08
N ASP A 58 -3.14 7.93 1.82
CA ASP A 58 -4.52 7.50 1.99
C ASP A 58 -4.64 6.90 3.39
N ALA A 59 -5.45 7.52 4.24
CA ALA A 59 -5.55 7.16 5.65
C ALA A 59 -6.29 5.83 5.88
N ASP A 60 -7.28 5.53 5.05
CA ASP A 60 -8.13 4.35 5.20
C ASP A 60 -7.41 3.12 4.61
N LEU A 61 -6.88 3.26 3.38
CA LEU A 61 -6.12 2.20 2.71
C LEU A 61 -4.86 1.81 3.50
N VAL A 62 -4.15 2.78 4.10
CA VAL A 62 -2.95 2.45 4.90
C VAL A 62 -3.31 1.74 6.20
N GLN A 63 -4.49 1.97 6.81
CA GLN A 63 -4.91 1.15 7.95
C GLN A 63 -5.15 -0.30 7.53
N ILE A 64 -5.92 -0.51 6.46
CA ILE A 64 -6.24 -1.84 5.90
C ILE A 64 -4.95 -2.60 5.58
N LEU A 65 -4.05 -1.99 4.81
CA LEU A 65 -2.79 -2.61 4.40
C LEU A 65 -1.82 -2.83 5.58
N SER A 66 -1.88 -2.01 6.64
CA SER A 66 -0.99 -2.16 7.81
C SER A 66 -1.36 -3.33 8.74
N ALA A 67 -2.53 -3.95 8.53
CA ALA A 67 -2.98 -5.13 9.25
C ALA A 67 -2.58 -6.45 8.57
N VAL A 68 -1.91 -6.38 7.42
CA VAL A 68 -1.47 -7.52 6.60
C VAL A 68 -0.04 -7.89 6.97
N ASP A 69 0.25 -9.19 7.04
CA ASP A 69 1.61 -9.69 7.27
C ASP A 69 2.54 -9.43 6.07
N ILE A 70 3.84 -9.30 6.35
CA ILE A 70 4.87 -9.15 5.31
C ILE A 70 4.93 -10.43 4.45
N ASP A 71 5.25 -10.24 3.17
CA ASP A 71 5.24 -11.24 2.08
C ASP A 71 3.85 -11.84 1.75
N SER A 72 2.78 -11.37 2.39
CA SER A 72 1.40 -11.75 2.09
C SER A 72 0.77 -10.88 1.00
N GLU A 73 -0.19 -11.44 0.27
CA GLU A 73 -0.99 -10.72 -0.72
C GLU A 73 -1.91 -9.67 -0.06
N ILE A 74 -2.24 -8.62 -0.80
CA ILE A 74 -3.21 -7.61 -0.33
C ILE A 74 -4.61 -8.21 -0.13
N PRO A 75 -5.36 -7.75 0.89
CA PRO A 75 -6.70 -8.23 1.19
C PRO A 75 -7.70 -7.71 0.16
N ILE A 76 -8.85 -8.40 0.01
CA ILE A 76 -9.83 -8.15 -1.06
C ILE A 76 -10.38 -6.72 -1.06
N GLU A 77 -10.50 -6.12 0.13
CA GLU A 77 -10.94 -4.75 0.37
C GLU A 77 -9.96 -3.70 -0.21
N ALA A 78 -8.67 -4.05 -0.33
CA ALA A 78 -7.63 -3.16 -0.87
C ALA A 78 -7.40 -3.33 -2.39
N ILE A 79 -7.87 -4.44 -3.01
CA ILE A 79 -7.55 -4.77 -4.41
C ILE A 79 -7.94 -3.64 -5.36
N ALA A 80 -9.16 -3.10 -5.26
CA ALA A 80 -9.64 -2.06 -6.17
C ALA A 80 -8.80 -0.77 -6.10
N ALA A 81 -8.50 -0.30 -4.88
CA ALA A 81 -7.72 0.92 -4.65
C ALA A 81 -6.26 0.75 -5.09
N VAL A 82 -5.64 -0.40 -4.79
CA VAL A 82 -4.27 -0.70 -5.24
C VAL A 82 -4.21 -0.83 -6.77
N ALA A 83 -5.21 -1.45 -7.41
CA ALA A 83 -5.29 -1.55 -8.86
C ALA A 83 -5.42 -0.18 -9.53
N GLU A 84 -6.20 0.76 -8.96
CA GLU A 84 -6.29 2.14 -9.45
C GLU A 84 -4.93 2.86 -9.34
N ILE A 85 -4.25 2.74 -8.20
CA ILE A 85 -2.91 3.32 -7.99
C ILE A 85 -1.90 2.75 -8.99
N LEU A 86 -1.87 1.43 -9.19
CA LEU A 86 -0.99 0.78 -10.16
C LEU A 86 -1.30 1.21 -11.59
N ALA A 87 -2.58 1.28 -11.97
CA ALA A 87 -3.00 1.77 -13.27
C ALA A 87 -2.54 3.22 -13.51
N TYR A 88 -2.68 4.11 -12.51
CA TYR A 88 -2.14 5.46 -12.57
C TYR A 88 -0.61 5.47 -12.77
N VAL A 89 0.13 4.69 -11.98
CA VAL A 89 1.60 4.63 -12.04
C VAL A 89 2.08 4.12 -13.40
N TYR A 90 1.50 3.04 -13.92
CA TYR A 90 1.89 2.50 -15.23
C TYR A 90 1.46 3.39 -16.40
N ARG A 91 0.33 4.13 -16.30
CA ARG A 91 -0.04 5.16 -17.29
C ARG A 91 0.96 6.30 -17.29
N ALA A 92 1.38 6.78 -16.11
CA ALA A 92 2.38 7.84 -15.97
C ALA A 92 3.77 7.41 -16.48
N ASN A 93 4.12 6.13 -16.34
CA ASN A 93 5.38 5.55 -16.82
C ASN A 93 5.32 5.06 -18.28
N GLY A 94 4.16 5.12 -18.96
CA GLY A 94 3.97 4.60 -20.31
C GLY A 94 4.13 3.07 -20.44
N THR A 95 4.02 2.33 -19.34
CA THR A 95 4.36 0.89 -19.25
C THR A 95 3.14 -0.04 -19.31
N LEU A 96 1.91 0.50 -19.31
CA LEU A 96 0.71 -0.31 -19.53
C LEU A 96 0.69 -0.80 -20.99
N PRO A 97 0.69 -2.13 -21.25
CA PRO A 97 0.45 -2.63 -22.59
C PRO A 97 -0.97 -2.25 -23.03
N PRO A 98 -1.21 -1.86 -24.30
CA PRO A 98 -2.51 -1.36 -24.76
C PRO A 98 -3.63 -2.41 -24.84
N SER A 99 -3.37 -3.68 -24.47
CA SER A 99 -4.36 -4.76 -24.39
C SER A 99 -4.24 -5.52 -23.08
N ALA A 100 -4.92 -5.05 -22.04
CA ALA A 100 -5.53 -5.93 -21.06
C ALA A 100 -6.97 -6.15 -21.51
N GLU A 101 -7.16 -6.97 -22.55
CA GLU A 101 -8.51 -7.33 -23.00
C GLU A 101 -9.21 -8.13 -21.90
N PRO A 102 -10.52 -7.92 -21.68
CA PRO A 102 -11.27 -8.77 -20.76
C PRO A 102 -11.22 -10.21 -21.27
N VAL A 103 -11.04 -11.18 -20.37
CA VAL A 103 -11.06 -12.62 -20.69
C VAL A 103 -12.47 -13.11 -21.04
N ALA A 104 -12.96 -12.64 -22.19
CA ALA A 104 -14.23 -13.01 -22.78
C ALA A 104 -14.04 -14.21 -23.72
N GLY A 105 -13.84 -15.41 -23.16
CA GLY A 105 -13.68 -16.61 -23.99
C GLY A 105 -13.06 -17.82 -23.30
N GLU A 106 -13.59 -18.27 -22.16
CA GLU A 106 -13.35 -19.65 -21.71
C GLU A 106 -14.59 -20.50 -21.99
N ALA A 107 -14.59 -21.15 -23.16
CA ALA A 107 -15.52 -22.20 -23.53
C ALA A 107 -14.90 -23.09 -24.62
N PRO A 108 -14.77 -24.39 -24.34
CA PRO A 108 -15.18 -25.43 -25.28
C PRO A 108 -16.45 -26.16 -24.79
#